data_AF-A0A9Q0C7H7-F1
#
_entry.id   AF-A0A9Q0C7H7-F1
#
_cell.length_a   1.000
_cell.length_b   1.000
_cell.length_c   1.000
_cell.angle_alpha   90.00
_cell.angle_beta   90.00
_cell.angle_gamma   90.00
#
_symmetry.space_group_name_H-M   'P 1'
#
loop_
_entity.id
_entity.type
_entity.pdbx_description
1 polymer ?
#
loop_
_entity_poly.entity_id
_entity_poly.type
_entity_poly.pdbx_seq_one_letter_code
_entity_poly.pdbx_strand_id
1 'polypeptide(L)'
;MATSTYNCFCFTRKFKMAEVQPPDDVRRVFEAYADGVGGGGGPTISAEGLRRFLVESQAEKGIGSAEVTAIMDKLRGADGGGAKHYLEKIVRPSSSGFFSVEDFYHFLFSPDLNPPIKHKVHQDMTLPISHYYVFTGHNSYLTGNQLSSDCSDIPIIKALQRGARVIELDMWPNSTKDNVDILHGRTLTSPVEIIKCLRSIKQYAFCASPYPLIITLEDHLTPNLQAKVAEMIKETFGDMLYIPGDEPMKEFPSPDDLKNRIIISTKPPKEYLESNEAKTNGSRKSSNSNASAERTSVEEADEACAKDLSDSKSEASNDKDEDESEEEDDDPKFGKNTANQYRKLITIQAGKPKGHLKDALRVDPTCVRRLSLSEQKLTKACTLHSADVIRFTQRNLLRVFPKGTRVRSSNYKPMLAWAHGAQMVAFNMQGHGKQLRLMQGFFKANGGCGYVRKPNFLMKMGENGEVFDPSVPLPVKQTLKVKVYMGDGWRMDFSKTHFDSYSPPDFYTKVGIEGVPADMLKMKTKVIEDDWIPVWDEEFSFPLTVPELALLRIEVKEYDISEKHDFGGQTCLPVSELRPGIRAVPLYDKKGTMYKSVRLLMQFKFV
;
A
#
# COMPACT_ATOMS: atom_id res chain seq x y z
N MET A 1 35.07 8.20 -24.99
CA MET A 1 33.72 7.74 -25.39
C MET A 1 33.76 6.26 -25.74
N ALA A 2 32.82 5.48 -25.23
CA ALA A 2 32.61 4.09 -25.65
C ALA A 2 31.60 4.01 -26.82
N THR A 3 31.63 2.93 -27.60
CA THR A 3 30.76 2.75 -28.76
C THR A 3 29.91 1.49 -28.62
N SER A 4 28.60 1.63 -28.78
CA SER A 4 27.62 0.56 -28.64
C SER A 4 27.27 -0.04 -30.00
N THR A 5 27.79 -1.23 -30.29
CA THR A 5 27.61 -1.97 -31.55
C THR A 5 26.38 -2.89 -31.54
N TYR A 6 25.40 -2.70 -32.42
CA TYR A 6 24.20 -3.54 -32.57
C TYR A 6 24.16 -4.21 -33.96
N ASN A 7 23.66 -5.45 -34.03
CA ASN A 7 23.63 -6.24 -35.26
C ASN A 7 22.20 -6.30 -35.83
N CYS A 8 21.97 -5.57 -36.91
CA CYS A 8 20.81 -5.79 -37.79
C CYS A 8 21.14 -6.93 -38.77
N PHE A 9 20.12 -7.60 -39.33
CA PHE A 9 20.25 -8.84 -40.10
C PHE A 9 21.43 -8.91 -41.10
N CYS A 10 21.72 -7.83 -41.81
CA CYS A 10 22.80 -7.75 -42.80
C CYS A 10 23.79 -6.59 -42.58
N PHE A 11 23.69 -5.82 -41.48
CA PHE A 11 24.57 -4.68 -41.22
C PHE A 11 24.66 -4.34 -39.72
N THR A 12 25.68 -3.58 -39.34
CA THR A 12 25.97 -3.25 -37.94
C THR A 12 25.75 -1.76 -37.65
N ARG A 13 24.79 -1.42 -36.78
CA ARG A 13 24.63 -0.05 -36.25
C ARG A 13 25.64 0.20 -35.13
N LYS A 14 26.16 1.43 -35.03
CA LYS A 14 27.12 1.85 -34.00
C LYS A 14 26.70 3.19 -33.43
N PHE A 15 26.37 3.20 -32.15
CA PHE A 15 25.96 4.39 -31.40
C PHE A 15 27.11 4.86 -30.52
N LYS A 16 27.31 6.17 -30.38
CA LYS A 16 28.18 6.69 -29.32
C LYS A 16 27.43 6.52 -28.00
N MET A 17 28.07 5.92 -27.00
CA MET A 17 27.52 5.98 -25.64
C MET A 17 27.81 7.36 -25.09
N ALA A 18 26.78 8.05 -24.59
CA ALA A 18 26.96 9.24 -23.78
C ALA A 18 27.87 8.90 -22.59
N GLU A 19 28.81 9.78 -22.29
CA GLU A 19 29.51 9.74 -21.00
C GLU A 19 28.59 10.39 -19.97
N VAL A 20 28.48 9.79 -18.77
CA VAL A 20 27.60 10.29 -17.73
C VAL A 20 28.15 11.62 -17.22
N GLN A 21 27.56 12.72 -17.68
CA GLN A 21 27.93 14.08 -17.33
C GLN A 21 26.82 14.73 -16.49
N PRO A 22 27.15 15.56 -15.49
CA PRO A 22 26.13 16.33 -14.78
C PRO A 22 25.33 17.23 -15.74
N PRO A 23 24.02 17.44 -15.52
CA PRO A 23 23.26 18.50 -16.18
C PRO A 23 23.83 19.89 -15.88
N ASP A 24 23.63 20.88 -16.76
CA ASP A 24 24.17 22.24 -16.56
C ASP A 24 23.60 22.94 -15.32
N ASP A 25 22.36 22.66 -14.93
CA ASP A 25 21.81 23.09 -13.63
C ASP A 25 22.62 22.54 -12.45
N VAL A 26 23.09 21.29 -12.55
CA VAL A 26 23.88 20.65 -11.49
C VAL A 26 25.31 21.18 -11.46
N ARG A 27 25.93 21.49 -12.63
CA ARG A 27 27.20 22.22 -12.70
C ARG A 27 27.10 23.60 -12.04
N ARG A 28 26.10 24.41 -12.43
CA ARG A 28 25.88 25.76 -11.86
C ARG A 28 25.59 25.73 -10.36
N VAL A 29 24.86 24.71 -9.89
CA VAL A 29 24.68 24.47 -8.45
C VAL A 29 25.99 24.12 -7.77
N PHE A 30 26.82 23.23 -8.32
CA PHE A 30 28.14 22.92 -7.76
C PHE A 30 29.03 24.17 -7.66
N GLU A 31 29.12 24.94 -8.75
CA GLU A 31 29.88 26.20 -8.83
C GLU A 31 29.44 27.22 -7.77
N ALA A 32 28.14 27.32 -7.47
CA ALA A 32 27.59 28.25 -6.48
C ALA A 32 27.95 27.90 -5.02
N TYR A 33 28.26 26.63 -4.72
CA TYR A 33 28.64 26.19 -3.37
C TYR A 33 30.13 25.84 -3.22
N ALA A 34 30.89 25.78 -4.33
CA ALA A 34 32.33 25.60 -4.31
C ALA A 34 33.02 26.71 -3.48
N ASP A 35 33.93 26.29 -2.61
CA ASP A 35 34.68 27.16 -1.69
C ASP A 35 36.15 26.73 -1.49
N GLY A 36 36.60 25.72 -2.23
CA GLY A 36 37.98 25.30 -2.32
C GLY A 36 38.47 25.18 -3.77
N VAL A 37 39.78 24.97 -3.90
CA VAL A 37 40.43 24.57 -5.16
C VAL A 37 41.17 23.26 -4.87
N GLY A 38 40.88 22.22 -5.66
CA GLY A 38 41.51 20.92 -5.53
C GLY A 38 42.96 20.91 -6.04
N GLY A 39 43.71 19.84 -5.71
CA GLY A 39 45.13 19.72 -6.11
C GLY A 39 45.38 19.70 -7.63
N GLY A 40 44.33 19.52 -8.45
CA GLY A 40 44.37 19.66 -9.92
C GLY A 40 43.96 21.05 -10.45
N GLY A 41 43.75 22.05 -9.60
CA GLY A 41 43.35 23.41 -9.98
C GLY A 41 41.86 23.64 -10.25
N GLY A 42 41.04 22.59 -10.24
CA GLY A 42 39.57 22.69 -10.38
C GLY A 42 38.87 23.10 -9.07
N PRO A 43 37.67 23.74 -9.16
CA PRO A 43 36.87 24.09 -7.98
C PRO A 43 36.41 22.86 -7.19
N THR A 44 36.31 22.99 -5.87
CA THR A 44 35.85 21.94 -4.95
C THR A 44 34.91 22.45 -3.88
N ILE A 45 34.08 21.57 -3.33
CA ILE A 45 33.16 21.84 -2.22
C ILE A 45 33.75 21.26 -0.92
N SER A 46 33.95 22.11 0.09
CA SER A 46 34.29 21.69 1.46
C SER A 46 33.07 21.14 2.23
N ALA A 47 33.29 20.65 3.45
CA ALA A 47 32.20 20.27 4.35
C ALA A 47 31.24 21.44 4.66
N GLU A 48 31.70 22.70 4.68
CA GLU A 48 30.79 23.85 4.89
C GLU A 48 30.08 24.24 3.59
N GLY A 49 30.72 24.12 2.42
CA GLY A 49 30.06 24.28 1.13
C GLY A 49 28.93 23.25 0.92
N LEU A 50 29.19 22.00 1.28
CA LEU A 50 28.17 20.95 1.24
C LEU A 50 27.07 21.21 2.27
N ARG A 51 27.41 21.72 3.46
CA ARG A 51 26.43 22.11 4.48
C ARG A 51 25.52 23.25 4.00
N ARG A 52 26.09 24.31 3.41
CA ARG A 52 25.36 25.41 2.77
C ARG A 52 24.40 24.87 1.69
N PHE A 53 24.89 24.03 0.77
CA PHE A 53 24.05 23.40 -0.24
C PHE A 53 22.86 22.62 0.37
N LEU A 54 23.13 21.82 1.41
CA LEU A 54 22.11 21.00 2.06
C LEU A 54 21.05 21.86 2.78
N VAL A 55 21.43 22.97 3.40
CA VAL A 55 20.49 23.90 4.05
C VAL A 55 19.72 24.72 3.01
N GLU A 56 20.41 25.34 2.05
CA GLU A 56 19.87 26.38 1.16
C GLU A 56 19.14 25.81 -0.06
N SER A 57 19.68 24.76 -0.70
CA SER A 57 19.12 24.16 -1.92
C SER A 57 18.37 22.84 -1.72
N GLN A 58 18.58 22.17 -0.59
CA GLN A 58 17.91 20.90 -0.23
C GLN A 58 16.95 21.04 0.96
N ALA A 59 16.90 22.21 1.60
CA ALA A 59 16.06 22.52 2.75
C ALA A 59 16.25 21.59 3.99
N GLU A 60 17.44 21.02 4.16
CA GLU A 60 17.80 20.16 5.31
C GLU A 60 18.07 20.99 6.57
N LYS A 61 16.99 21.53 7.14
CA LYS A 61 17.03 22.33 8.36
C LYS A 61 17.62 21.53 9.52
N GLY A 62 18.63 22.09 10.18
CA GLY A 62 19.24 21.54 11.39
C GLY A 62 20.40 20.58 11.17
N ILE A 63 20.84 20.33 9.93
CA ILE A 63 21.96 19.41 9.67
C ILE A 63 23.27 19.90 10.31
N GLY A 64 23.85 19.05 11.17
CA GLY A 64 25.09 19.32 11.89
C GLY A 64 26.35 18.94 11.11
N SER A 65 27.47 19.60 11.37
CA SER A 65 28.74 19.37 10.65
C SER A 65 29.22 17.92 10.71
N ALA A 66 28.94 17.19 11.80
CA ALA A 66 29.25 15.76 11.92
C ALA A 66 28.45 14.89 10.94
N GLU A 67 27.19 15.22 10.64
CA GLU A 67 26.39 14.51 9.64
C GLU A 67 26.90 14.79 8.23
N VAL A 68 27.29 16.03 7.94
CA VAL A 68 27.87 16.41 6.64
C VAL A 68 29.23 15.74 6.42
N THR A 69 30.08 15.70 7.45
CA THR A 69 31.35 14.97 7.42
C THR A 69 31.10 13.47 7.18
N ALA A 70 30.12 12.86 7.87
CA ALA A 70 29.75 11.46 7.67
C ALA A 70 29.17 11.15 6.27
N ILE A 71 28.52 12.12 5.61
CA ILE A 71 28.13 12.00 4.19
C ILE A 71 29.38 11.95 3.29
N MET A 72 30.35 12.85 3.53
CA MET A 72 31.60 12.90 2.76
C MET A 72 32.50 11.69 3.03
N ASP A 73 32.56 11.20 4.26
CA ASP A 73 33.27 9.97 4.64
C ASP A 73 32.64 8.74 3.97
N LYS A 74 31.30 8.61 3.96
CA LYS A 74 30.63 7.49 3.30
C LYS A 74 30.88 7.42 1.80
N LEU A 75 30.92 8.57 1.12
CA LEU A 75 31.22 8.62 -0.31
C LEU A 75 32.67 8.21 -0.61
N ARG A 76 33.62 8.63 0.23
CA ARG A 76 35.05 8.25 0.13
C ARG A 76 35.32 6.80 0.56
N GLY A 77 34.55 6.26 1.50
CA GLY A 77 34.71 4.93 2.09
C GLY A 77 33.98 3.79 1.37
N ALA A 78 33.41 4.01 0.19
CA ALA A 78 32.63 3.02 -0.55
C ALA A 78 33.46 1.84 -1.13
N ASP A 79 34.79 1.93 -1.06
CA ASP A 79 35.81 1.03 -1.65
C ASP A 79 35.75 -0.47 -1.23
N GLY A 80 34.78 -0.86 -0.38
CA GLY A 80 34.76 -2.14 0.34
C GLY A 80 33.72 -3.18 -0.09
N GLY A 81 32.48 -2.81 -0.46
CA GLY A 81 31.45 -3.86 -0.66
C GLY A 81 29.99 -3.42 -0.86
N GLY A 82 29.66 -2.86 -2.02
CA GLY A 82 28.26 -2.70 -2.45
C GLY A 82 28.13 -2.39 -3.94
N ALA A 83 27.55 -3.31 -4.73
CA ALA A 83 27.06 -3.07 -6.10
C ALA A 83 27.91 -2.15 -7.02
N LYS A 84 29.21 -2.49 -7.19
CA LYS A 84 30.22 -1.73 -7.97
C LYS A 84 29.65 -0.91 -9.14
N HIS A 85 29.60 0.40 -8.97
CA HIS A 85 29.01 1.32 -9.94
C HIS A 85 30.00 1.63 -11.09
N TYR A 86 29.49 1.94 -12.28
CA TYR A 86 30.38 2.26 -13.42
C TYR A 86 31.24 3.52 -13.19
N LEU A 87 30.75 4.45 -12.35
CA LEU A 87 31.45 5.70 -12.03
C LEU A 87 32.69 5.47 -11.14
N GLU A 88 32.64 4.50 -10.22
CA GLU A 88 33.76 4.11 -9.33
C GLU A 88 34.98 3.58 -10.11
N LYS A 89 34.81 3.19 -11.38
CA LYS A 89 35.91 2.69 -12.22
C LYS A 89 36.76 3.79 -12.87
N ILE A 90 36.35 5.06 -12.79
CA ILE A 90 36.96 6.14 -13.60
C ILE A 90 37.80 7.09 -12.74
N VAL A 91 37.39 7.37 -11.51
CA VAL A 91 38.10 8.30 -10.60
C VAL A 91 38.26 7.64 -9.23
N ARG A 92 39.47 7.66 -8.67
CA ARG A 92 39.70 7.33 -7.26
C ARG A 92 39.24 8.53 -6.41
N PRO A 93 38.47 8.34 -5.32
CA PRO A 93 38.15 9.43 -4.41
C PRO A 93 39.44 10.13 -3.96
N SER A 94 39.47 11.46 -4.04
CA SER A 94 40.61 12.21 -3.52
C SER A 94 40.69 12.06 -2.01
N SER A 95 41.89 11.81 -1.47
CA SER A 95 42.14 11.65 -0.02
C SER A 95 42.04 12.96 0.78
N SER A 96 41.43 14.00 0.20
CA SER A 96 41.23 15.32 0.78
C SER A 96 39.81 15.46 1.37
N GLY A 97 39.59 16.50 2.17
CA GLY A 97 38.31 16.79 2.84
C GLY A 97 37.28 17.52 1.96
N PHE A 98 37.31 17.32 0.64
CA PHE A 98 36.55 18.10 -0.34
C PHE A 98 35.93 17.19 -1.41
N PHE A 99 34.82 17.62 -2.00
CA PHE A 99 34.19 17.00 -3.17
C PHE A 99 34.59 17.73 -4.46
N SER A 100 34.90 16.96 -5.52
CA SER A 100 34.87 17.45 -6.90
C SER A 100 33.42 17.54 -7.44
N VAL A 101 33.26 17.98 -8.69
CA VAL A 101 31.94 18.00 -9.35
C VAL A 101 31.42 16.58 -9.59
N GLU A 102 32.31 15.61 -9.81
CA GLU A 102 31.99 14.18 -9.89
C GLU A 102 31.53 13.63 -8.54
N ASP A 103 32.27 13.89 -7.44
CA ASP A 103 31.88 13.49 -6.09
C ASP A 103 30.50 14.06 -5.70
N PHE A 104 30.29 15.35 -5.95
CA PHE A 104 29.01 16.02 -5.72
C PHE A 104 27.87 15.40 -6.53
N TYR A 105 28.13 15.06 -7.80
CA TYR A 105 27.17 14.36 -8.65
C TYR A 105 26.89 12.92 -8.17
N HIS A 106 27.90 12.21 -7.65
CA HIS A 106 27.73 10.87 -7.06
C HIS A 106 26.91 10.92 -5.77
N PHE A 107 27.15 11.93 -4.91
CA PHE A 107 26.28 12.21 -3.77
C PHE A 107 24.83 12.47 -4.22
N LEU A 108 24.63 13.33 -5.22
CA LEU A 108 23.29 13.66 -5.72
C LEU A 108 22.53 12.46 -6.28
N PHE A 109 23.22 11.53 -6.93
CA PHE A 109 22.67 10.28 -7.47
C PHE A 109 22.57 9.12 -6.45
N SER A 110 23.15 9.24 -5.25
CA SER A 110 23.08 8.20 -4.23
C SER A 110 21.67 8.10 -3.63
N PRO A 111 20.95 6.97 -3.78
CA PRO A 111 19.64 6.81 -3.15
C PRO A 111 19.73 6.67 -1.63
N ASP A 112 20.90 6.35 -1.06
CA ASP A 112 21.10 6.16 0.38
C ASP A 112 21.52 7.46 1.10
N LEU A 113 22.31 8.32 0.43
CA LEU A 113 22.71 9.63 0.96
C LEU A 113 21.70 10.72 0.60
N ASN A 114 21.08 10.63 -0.58
CA ASN A 114 20.14 11.62 -1.11
C ASN A 114 18.76 11.05 -1.55
N PRO A 115 18.09 10.21 -0.73
CA PRO A 115 16.75 9.69 -1.05
C PRO A 115 15.70 10.80 -1.18
N PRO A 116 14.58 10.54 -1.88
CA PRO A 116 13.56 11.55 -2.14
C PRO A 116 12.55 11.70 -0.99
N ILE A 117 12.56 10.78 -0.02
CA ILE A 117 11.71 10.73 1.17
C ILE A 117 12.56 10.32 2.39
N LYS A 118 12.02 10.44 3.61
CA LYS A 118 12.74 10.01 4.83
C LYS A 118 12.45 8.54 5.19
N HIS A 119 13.47 7.83 5.65
CA HIS A 119 13.39 6.40 6.05
C HIS A 119 13.19 6.17 7.55
N LYS A 120 12.92 7.22 8.34
CA LYS A 120 12.63 7.13 9.78
C LYS A 120 11.17 7.48 10.03
N VAL A 121 10.58 6.82 11.02
CA VAL A 121 9.31 7.25 11.64
C VAL A 121 9.51 8.66 12.19
N HIS A 122 8.56 9.55 11.95
CA HIS A 122 8.63 10.96 12.37
C HIS A 122 7.27 11.55 12.76
N GLN A 123 6.18 10.90 12.34
CA GLN A 123 4.83 11.28 12.74
C GLN A 123 4.60 10.86 14.20
N ASP A 124 3.74 11.60 14.90
CA ASP A 124 3.27 11.26 16.24
C ASP A 124 2.52 9.90 16.21
N MET A 125 3.00 8.96 17.02
CA MET A 125 2.52 7.57 17.12
C MET A 125 1.70 7.29 18.38
N THR A 126 1.43 8.31 19.19
CA THR A 126 0.77 8.20 20.51
C THR A 126 -0.75 8.42 20.46
N LEU A 127 -1.30 8.66 19.27
CA LEU A 127 -2.75 8.77 19.07
C LEU A 127 -3.41 7.38 18.94
N PRO A 128 -4.73 7.26 19.14
CA PRO A 128 -5.48 6.02 18.91
C PRO A 128 -5.29 5.43 17.51
N ILE A 129 -5.32 4.10 17.36
CA ILE A 129 -5.20 3.43 16.05
C ILE A 129 -6.24 3.92 15.00
N SER A 130 -7.41 4.43 15.42
CA SER A 130 -8.39 5.07 14.51
C SER A 130 -7.87 6.30 13.77
N HIS A 131 -6.80 6.95 14.27
CA HIS A 131 -6.17 8.13 13.71
C HIS A 131 -5.10 7.82 12.63
N TYR A 132 -4.91 6.56 12.24
CA TYR A 132 -3.94 6.15 11.22
C TYR A 132 -4.60 5.36 10.10
N TYR A 133 -4.14 5.57 8.87
CA TYR A 133 -4.26 4.55 7.82
C TYR A 133 -3.32 3.39 8.14
N VAL A 134 -3.78 2.17 7.90
CA VAL A 134 -3.05 0.94 8.27
C VAL A 134 -2.84 0.07 7.04
N PHE A 135 -1.61 -0.35 6.78
CA PHE A 135 -1.25 -1.15 5.61
C PHE A 135 -1.94 -2.53 5.69
N THR A 136 -3.00 -2.71 4.89
CA THR A 136 -3.97 -3.80 5.03
C THR A 136 -3.94 -4.78 3.85
N GLY A 137 -3.69 -6.06 4.13
CA GLY A 137 -3.90 -7.15 3.15
C GLY A 137 -5.36 -7.60 3.05
N HIS A 138 -5.72 -8.20 1.92
CA HIS A 138 -6.96 -8.94 1.68
C HIS A 138 -6.63 -10.39 1.32
N ASN A 139 -7.33 -11.36 1.89
CA ASN A 139 -7.17 -12.81 1.72
C ASN A 139 -5.68 -13.19 1.66
N SER A 140 -4.96 -12.86 2.74
CA SER A 140 -3.51 -12.62 2.72
C SER A 140 -2.65 -13.87 2.51
N TYR A 141 -3.29 -15.03 2.51
CA TYR A 141 -2.74 -16.36 2.27
C TYR A 141 -2.77 -16.77 0.78
N LEU A 142 -3.58 -16.13 -0.07
CA LEU A 142 -3.72 -16.55 -1.48
C LEU A 142 -2.47 -16.25 -2.32
N THR A 143 -1.99 -17.27 -3.05
CA THR A 143 -0.85 -17.14 -3.96
C THR A 143 -1.19 -16.46 -5.29
N GLY A 144 -2.46 -16.52 -5.73
CA GLY A 144 -2.90 -16.02 -7.04
C GLY A 144 -4.36 -15.57 -7.06
N ASN A 145 -5.19 -16.26 -7.85
CA ASN A 145 -6.60 -15.94 -8.08
C ASN A 145 -7.53 -16.44 -6.95
N GLN A 146 -8.72 -15.86 -6.82
CA GLN A 146 -9.67 -16.13 -5.71
C GLN A 146 -10.44 -17.47 -5.83
N LEU A 147 -10.32 -18.20 -6.95
CA LEU A 147 -11.14 -19.39 -7.23
C LEU A 147 -10.35 -20.70 -7.22
N SER A 148 -9.05 -20.66 -7.56
CA SER A 148 -8.27 -21.88 -7.84
C SER A 148 -6.75 -21.74 -7.69
N SER A 149 -6.28 -20.79 -6.86
CA SER A 149 -4.85 -20.71 -6.51
C SER A 149 -4.59 -21.28 -5.13
N ASP A 150 -3.37 -21.78 -4.90
CA ASP A 150 -2.99 -22.35 -3.62
C ASP A 150 -2.98 -21.30 -2.49
N CYS A 151 -3.32 -21.73 -1.29
CA CYS A 151 -3.13 -20.97 -0.07
C CYS A 151 -1.73 -21.25 0.51
N SER A 152 -1.12 -20.24 1.12
CA SER A 152 0.25 -20.34 1.61
C SER A 152 0.55 -19.27 2.67
N ASP A 153 1.54 -19.53 3.50
CA ASP A 153 2.18 -18.54 4.38
C ASP A 153 3.17 -17.62 3.63
N ILE A 154 3.64 -18.01 2.44
CA ILE A 154 4.62 -17.23 1.66
C ILE A 154 4.11 -15.82 1.25
N PRO A 155 2.84 -15.62 0.82
CA PRO A 155 2.29 -14.28 0.58
C PRO A 155 2.18 -13.44 1.86
N ILE A 156 1.88 -14.06 3.01
CA ILE A 156 1.85 -13.40 4.33
C ILE A 156 3.25 -12.90 4.70
N ILE A 157 4.28 -13.74 4.60
CA ILE A 157 5.68 -13.36 4.84
C ILE A 157 6.08 -12.17 3.97
N LYS A 158 5.75 -12.22 2.67
CA LYS A 158 6.03 -11.14 1.72
C LYS A 158 5.27 -9.84 2.04
N ALA A 159 4.06 -9.92 2.59
CA ALA A 159 3.31 -8.75 3.04
C ALA A 159 3.95 -8.13 4.30
N LEU A 160 4.31 -8.95 5.29
CA LEU A 160 4.96 -8.51 6.53
C LEU A 160 6.33 -7.86 6.26
N GLN A 161 7.17 -8.47 5.40
CA GLN A 161 8.45 -7.93 4.94
C GLN A 161 8.31 -6.60 4.17
N ARG A 162 7.13 -6.34 3.58
CA ARG A 162 6.80 -5.07 2.90
C ARG A 162 6.20 -4.02 3.85
N GLY A 163 6.08 -4.32 5.14
CA GLY A 163 5.54 -3.41 6.15
C GLY A 163 4.03 -3.54 6.41
N ALA A 164 3.33 -4.52 5.83
CA ALA A 164 1.90 -4.72 6.09
C ALA A 164 1.63 -4.94 7.58
N ARG A 165 0.60 -4.26 8.12
CA ARG A 165 0.21 -4.24 9.54
C ARG A 165 -1.18 -4.84 9.80
N VAL A 166 -1.90 -5.25 8.75
CA VAL A 166 -3.07 -6.11 8.86
C VAL A 166 -2.92 -7.31 7.93
N ILE A 167 -3.09 -8.52 8.48
CA ILE A 167 -3.09 -9.80 7.76
C ILE A 167 -4.46 -10.46 7.96
N GLU A 168 -4.99 -11.04 6.89
CA GLU A 168 -6.29 -11.74 6.88
C GLU A 168 -6.12 -13.25 6.73
N LEU A 169 -6.86 -14.00 7.54
CA LEU A 169 -6.91 -15.46 7.57
C LEU A 169 -8.37 -15.93 7.61
N ASP A 170 -8.79 -16.71 6.62
CA ASP A 170 -10.14 -17.26 6.50
C ASP A 170 -10.12 -18.70 7.02
N MET A 171 -10.70 -18.92 8.20
CA MET A 171 -10.58 -20.18 8.95
C MET A 171 -11.77 -21.11 8.70
N TRP A 172 -11.48 -22.33 8.27
CA TRP A 172 -12.47 -23.38 8.03
C TRP A 172 -12.07 -24.70 8.70
N PRO A 173 -13.03 -25.59 9.03
CA PRO A 173 -12.72 -26.95 9.41
C PRO A 173 -11.97 -27.67 8.28
N ASN A 174 -10.97 -28.49 8.63
CA ASN A 174 -10.34 -29.40 7.69
C ASN A 174 -11.30 -30.52 7.27
N SER A 175 -10.90 -31.35 6.30
CA SER A 175 -11.73 -32.44 5.75
C SER A 175 -12.17 -33.50 6.77
N THR A 176 -11.46 -33.63 7.90
CA THR A 176 -11.79 -34.53 9.02
C THR A 176 -12.53 -33.83 10.18
N LYS A 177 -12.85 -32.53 10.05
CA LYS A 177 -13.49 -31.66 11.07
C LYS A 177 -12.79 -31.62 12.44
N ASP A 178 -11.54 -32.06 12.54
CA ASP A 178 -10.76 -32.13 13.78
C ASP A 178 -9.68 -31.05 13.90
N ASN A 179 -9.35 -30.35 12.81
CA ASN A 179 -8.35 -29.28 12.74
C ASN A 179 -8.84 -28.10 11.89
N VAL A 180 -8.01 -27.07 11.75
CA VAL A 180 -8.35 -25.83 11.04
C VAL A 180 -7.38 -25.52 9.90
N ASP A 181 -7.95 -25.36 8.71
CA ASP A 181 -7.26 -24.93 7.49
C ASP A 181 -7.59 -23.48 7.16
N ILE A 182 -6.67 -22.83 6.45
CA ILE A 182 -6.85 -21.51 5.85
C ILE A 182 -7.06 -21.68 4.34
N LEU A 183 -8.25 -21.29 3.86
CA LEU A 183 -8.61 -21.27 2.45
C LEU A 183 -9.73 -20.27 2.15
N HIS A 184 -9.90 -19.91 0.88
CA HIS A 184 -11.08 -19.15 0.46
C HIS A 184 -12.25 -20.11 0.25
N GLY A 185 -13.19 -20.10 1.21
CA GLY A 185 -14.27 -21.08 1.31
C GLY A 185 -15.17 -21.16 0.08
N ARG A 186 -15.74 -22.34 -0.15
CA ARG A 186 -16.61 -22.66 -1.31
C ARG A 186 -15.93 -22.41 -2.69
N THR A 187 -14.60 -22.49 -2.75
CA THR A 187 -13.82 -22.44 -4.00
C THR A 187 -12.83 -23.60 -4.11
N LEU A 188 -12.06 -23.66 -5.21
CA LEU A 188 -11.05 -24.69 -5.49
C LEU A 188 -9.63 -24.27 -5.06
N THR A 189 -9.49 -23.35 -4.09
CA THR A 189 -8.17 -22.95 -3.56
C THR A 189 -7.61 -24.01 -2.62
N SER A 190 -6.45 -24.59 -2.94
CA SER A 190 -5.77 -25.58 -2.09
C SER A 190 -5.52 -25.01 -0.68
N PRO A 191 -5.87 -25.71 0.42
CA PRO A 191 -5.75 -25.18 1.78
C PRO A 191 -4.30 -25.12 2.30
N VAL A 192 -4.10 -24.40 3.41
CA VAL A 192 -2.87 -24.44 4.22
C VAL A 192 -3.20 -24.44 5.72
N GLU A 193 -2.55 -25.31 6.50
CA GLU A 193 -2.80 -25.43 7.94
C GLU A 193 -2.61 -24.09 8.68
N ILE A 194 -3.52 -23.74 9.58
CA ILE A 194 -3.46 -22.47 10.33
C ILE A 194 -2.15 -22.33 11.13
N ILE A 195 -1.64 -23.41 11.72
CA ILE A 195 -0.42 -23.39 12.53
C ILE A 195 0.82 -22.97 11.72
N LYS A 196 0.84 -23.26 10.41
CA LYS A 196 1.92 -22.80 9.53
C LYS A 196 1.85 -21.28 9.34
N CYS A 197 0.66 -20.74 9.08
CA CYS A 197 0.43 -19.30 8.98
C CYS A 197 0.77 -18.58 10.30
N LEU A 198 0.34 -19.10 11.45
CA LEU A 198 0.64 -18.50 12.76
C LEU A 198 2.14 -18.49 13.07
N ARG A 199 2.87 -19.59 12.79
CA ARG A 199 4.34 -19.65 12.98
C ARG A 199 5.07 -18.64 12.09
N SER A 200 4.71 -18.56 10.81
CA SER A 200 5.29 -17.58 9.89
C SER A 200 4.90 -16.13 10.26
N ILE A 201 3.70 -15.90 10.81
CA ILE A 201 3.34 -14.61 11.40
C ILE A 201 4.25 -14.29 12.60
N LYS A 202 4.44 -15.23 13.55
CA LYS A 202 5.33 -15.03 14.72
C LYS A 202 6.74 -14.59 14.29
N GLN A 203 7.31 -15.27 13.29
CA GLN A 203 8.68 -15.00 12.84
C GLN A 203 8.83 -13.63 12.16
N TYR A 204 7.85 -13.19 11.37
CA TYR A 204 7.97 -11.99 10.53
C TYR A 204 7.14 -10.78 11.00
N ALA A 205 6.34 -10.90 12.06
CA ALA A 205 5.41 -9.87 12.52
C ALA A 205 6.04 -8.47 12.63
N PHE A 206 7.27 -8.36 13.16
CA PHE A 206 7.93 -7.08 13.41
C PHE A 206 9.22 -6.88 12.60
N CYS A 207 9.46 -7.69 11.55
CA CYS A 207 10.70 -7.64 10.77
C CYS A 207 10.91 -6.33 9.97
N ALA A 208 9.83 -5.59 9.68
CA ALA A 208 9.86 -4.32 8.95
C ALA A 208 9.30 -3.12 9.75
N SER A 209 8.72 -3.35 10.93
CA SER A 209 8.10 -2.32 11.76
C SER A 209 7.84 -2.84 13.18
N PRO A 210 8.17 -2.07 14.25
CA PRO A 210 7.87 -2.46 15.63
C PRO A 210 6.39 -2.21 16.01
N TYR A 211 5.61 -1.54 15.15
CA TYR A 211 4.20 -1.21 15.44
C TYR A 211 3.30 -2.43 15.30
N PRO A 212 2.16 -2.46 16.03
CA PRO A 212 1.31 -3.63 16.19
C PRO A 212 0.92 -4.31 14.87
N LEU A 213 0.68 -5.62 14.95
CA LEU A 213 0.14 -6.41 13.86
C LEU A 213 -1.29 -6.82 14.18
N ILE A 214 -2.25 -6.42 13.35
CA ILE A 214 -3.64 -6.87 13.47
C ILE A 214 -3.83 -8.12 12.61
N ILE A 215 -4.32 -9.21 13.20
CA ILE A 215 -4.80 -10.39 12.47
C ILE A 215 -6.32 -10.30 12.40
N THR A 216 -6.86 -10.15 11.19
CA THR A 216 -8.29 -10.26 10.96
C THR A 216 -8.64 -11.69 10.62
N LEU A 217 -9.27 -12.39 11.55
CA LEU A 217 -9.82 -13.72 11.29
C LEU A 217 -11.19 -13.54 10.65
N GLU A 218 -11.44 -14.25 9.55
CA GLU A 218 -12.79 -14.67 9.23
C GLU A 218 -12.98 -16.11 9.72
N ASP A 219 -14.16 -16.38 10.29
CA ASP A 219 -14.40 -17.47 11.22
C ASP A 219 -15.66 -18.22 10.80
N HIS A 220 -15.44 -19.43 10.30
CA HIS A 220 -16.47 -20.40 9.89
C HIS A 220 -16.34 -21.68 10.73
N LEU A 221 -15.96 -21.55 12.01
CA LEU A 221 -15.60 -22.68 12.89
C LEU A 221 -16.67 -23.01 13.94
N THR A 222 -16.70 -24.28 14.35
CA THR A 222 -17.47 -24.77 15.50
C THR A 222 -16.90 -24.26 16.83
N PRO A 223 -17.66 -24.23 17.94
CA PRO A 223 -17.17 -23.77 19.25
C PRO A 223 -15.92 -24.53 19.75
N ASN A 224 -15.81 -25.82 19.40
CA ASN A 224 -14.67 -26.66 19.74
C ASN A 224 -13.42 -26.30 18.91
N LEU A 225 -13.58 -26.05 17.60
CA LEU A 225 -12.48 -25.58 16.74
C LEU A 225 -12.06 -24.13 17.07
N GLN A 226 -13.00 -23.26 17.48
CA GLN A 226 -12.70 -21.92 18.01
C GLN A 226 -11.83 -21.99 19.27
N ALA A 227 -12.12 -22.91 20.19
CA ALA A 227 -11.29 -23.13 21.38
C ALA A 227 -9.88 -23.64 21.03
N LYS A 228 -9.77 -24.60 20.11
CA LYS A 228 -8.48 -25.10 19.59
C LYS A 228 -7.66 -24.00 18.91
N VAL A 229 -8.31 -23.10 18.15
CA VAL A 229 -7.67 -21.92 17.57
C VAL A 229 -7.24 -20.91 18.65
N ALA A 230 -8.04 -20.68 19.68
CA ALA A 230 -7.68 -19.81 20.79
C ALA A 230 -6.44 -20.32 21.54
N GLU A 231 -6.31 -21.63 21.70
CA GLU A 231 -5.13 -22.29 22.27
C GLU A 231 -3.91 -22.13 21.34
N MET A 232 -4.01 -22.52 20.06
CA MET A 232 -2.92 -22.36 19.09
C MET A 232 -2.42 -20.92 18.95
N ILE A 233 -3.31 -19.92 19.03
CA ILE A 233 -2.95 -18.49 18.99
C ILE A 233 -2.19 -18.08 20.26
N LYS A 234 -2.63 -18.52 21.45
CA LYS A 234 -1.94 -18.26 22.72
C LYS A 234 -0.56 -18.91 22.76
N GLU A 235 -0.47 -20.21 22.45
CA GLU A 235 0.80 -20.95 22.42
C GLU A 235 1.78 -20.38 21.38
N THR A 236 1.28 -20.05 20.18
CA THR A 236 2.15 -19.56 19.12
C THR A 236 2.68 -18.17 19.46
N PHE A 237 1.87 -17.23 19.93
CA PHE A 237 2.33 -15.85 20.12
C PHE A 237 2.86 -15.55 21.53
N GLY A 238 2.37 -16.21 22.58
CA GLY A 238 2.78 -15.96 23.97
C GLY A 238 2.66 -14.47 24.32
N ASP A 239 3.71 -13.89 24.90
CA ASP A 239 3.77 -12.47 25.27
C ASP A 239 3.58 -11.50 24.08
N MET A 240 3.73 -11.96 22.84
CA MET A 240 3.44 -11.13 21.67
C MET A 240 1.94 -10.86 21.53
N LEU A 241 1.06 -11.69 22.10
CA LEU A 241 -0.39 -11.54 22.00
C LEU A 241 -0.91 -10.45 22.95
N TYR A 242 -1.59 -9.45 22.41
CA TYR A 242 -2.40 -8.54 23.23
C TYR A 242 -3.78 -9.15 23.48
N ILE A 243 -4.20 -9.10 24.75
CA ILE A 243 -5.51 -9.52 25.23
C ILE A 243 -6.13 -8.32 25.94
N PRO A 244 -7.36 -7.89 25.60
CA PRO A 244 -8.02 -6.77 26.26
C PRO A 244 -8.46 -7.14 27.69
N GLY A 245 -8.66 -6.13 28.54
CA GLY A 245 -9.42 -6.30 29.78
C GLY A 245 -10.92 -6.47 29.53
N ASP A 246 -11.68 -6.83 30.57
CA ASP A 246 -13.13 -7.08 30.45
C ASP A 246 -13.99 -5.78 30.30
N GLU A 247 -13.40 -4.58 30.44
CA GLU A 247 -14.11 -3.31 30.23
C GLU A 247 -14.33 -2.96 28.74
N PRO A 248 -15.47 -2.34 28.36
CA PRO A 248 -15.69 -1.82 27.02
C PRO A 248 -14.62 -0.79 26.61
N MET A 249 -13.95 -1.06 25.48
CA MET A 249 -12.90 -0.20 24.94
C MET A 249 -13.50 1.15 24.49
N LYS A 250 -13.34 2.19 25.30
CA LYS A 250 -13.81 3.56 24.99
C LYS A 250 -13.06 4.17 23.80
N GLU A 251 -11.79 3.84 23.66
CA GLU A 251 -10.90 4.34 22.61
C GLU A 251 -9.83 3.28 22.30
N PHE A 252 -9.37 3.20 21.05
CA PHE A 252 -8.28 2.26 20.71
C PHE A 252 -6.97 2.74 21.34
N PRO A 253 -6.13 1.86 21.91
CA PRO A 253 -4.76 2.20 22.28
C PRO A 253 -3.97 2.70 21.06
N SER A 254 -2.83 3.35 21.32
CA SER A 254 -1.97 3.86 20.25
C SER A 254 -1.11 2.77 19.60
N PRO A 255 -0.58 2.99 18.39
CA PRO A 255 0.49 2.18 17.84
C PRO A 255 1.71 2.09 18.78
N ASP A 256 2.01 3.13 19.57
CA ASP A 256 3.14 3.12 20.50
C ASP A 256 2.92 2.18 21.70
N ASP A 257 1.73 2.23 22.32
CA ASP A 257 1.36 1.37 23.46
C ASP A 257 1.41 -0.13 23.12
N LEU A 258 1.11 -0.45 21.85
CA LEU A 258 1.01 -1.81 21.34
C LEU A 258 2.23 -2.23 20.49
N LYS A 259 3.38 -1.55 20.68
CA LYS A 259 4.67 -1.98 20.08
C LYS A 259 4.96 -3.45 20.37
N ASN A 260 5.35 -4.16 19.33
CA ASN A 260 5.64 -5.60 19.30
C ASN A 260 4.46 -6.48 19.76
N ARG A 261 3.21 -5.99 19.68
CA ARG A 261 2.00 -6.78 19.97
C ARG A 261 1.25 -7.22 18.72
N ILE A 262 0.63 -8.40 18.82
CA ILE A 262 -0.26 -9.02 17.86
C ILE A 262 -1.69 -8.92 18.41
N ILE A 263 -2.63 -8.48 17.58
CA ILE A 263 -3.98 -8.08 17.97
C ILE A 263 -5.00 -8.89 17.14
N ILE A 264 -5.92 -9.60 17.78
CA ILE A 264 -6.97 -10.35 17.07
C ILE A 264 -8.21 -9.48 16.83
N SER A 265 -8.75 -9.52 15.60
CA SER A 265 -9.91 -8.74 15.19
C SER A 265 -10.91 -9.54 14.35
N THR A 266 -11.96 -10.03 15.00
CA THR A 266 -13.01 -10.88 14.39
C THR A 266 -14.40 -10.56 14.97
N LYS A 267 -15.43 -11.24 14.46
CA LYS A 267 -16.81 -11.22 14.96
C LYS A 267 -16.83 -11.97 16.31
N PRO A 268 -17.46 -11.47 17.39
CA PRO A 268 -17.70 -12.29 18.58
C PRO A 268 -18.56 -13.51 18.24
N PRO A 269 -18.33 -14.69 18.86
CA PRO A 269 -19.19 -15.86 18.70
C PRO A 269 -20.65 -15.57 19.03
N LYS A 270 -21.58 -16.29 18.37
CA LYS A 270 -23.00 -16.24 18.70
C LYS A 270 -23.21 -16.77 20.12
N GLU A 271 -23.76 -15.96 21.02
CA GLU A 271 -24.23 -16.43 22.33
C GLU A 271 -25.56 -17.16 22.15
N TYR A 272 -25.53 -18.49 22.24
CA TYR A 272 -26.76 -19.28 22.38
C TYR A 272 -27.28 -19.16 23.82
N LEU A 273 -28.50 -18.66 23.96
CA LEU A 273 -29.27 -18.74 25.20
C LEU A 273 -30.12 -20.02 25.14
N GLU A 274 -29.88 -20.94 26.06
CA GLU A 274 -30.70 -22.14 26.24
C GLU A 274 -32.12 -21.72 26.62
N SER A 275 -33.06 -21.81 25.68
CA SER A 275 -34.48 -21.62 25.95
C SER A 275 -35.00 -22.80 26.75
N ASN A 276 -35.24 -22.60 28.05
CA ASN A 276 -35.67 -23.62 29.02
C ASN A 276 -36.58 -24.71 28.44
N GLU A 277 -36.08 -25.95 28.36
CA GLU A 277 -36.90 -27.12 28.04
C GLU A 277 -37.91 -27.39 29.17
N ALA A 278 -39.15 -26.91 29.01
CA ALA A 278 -40.19 -27.08 30.01
C ALA A 278 -41.58 -27.25 29.39
N LYS A 279 -41.86 -28.49 28.91
CA LYS A 279 -43.15 -28.98 28.36
C LYS A 279 -43.40 -28.49 26.92
N THR A 280 -44.11 -29.20 26.05
CA THR A 280 -45.09 -30.30 26.25
C THR A 280 -44.92 -31.48 25.30
N ASN A 281 -45.27 -32.69 25.77
CA ASN A 281 -45.39 -33.89 24.94
C ASN A 281 -46.59 -33.83 23.96
N GLY A 282 -46.35 -34.26 22.70
CA GLY A 282 -47.27 -35.11 21.95
C GLY A 282 -48.24 -34.48 20.94
N SER A 283 -48.01 -34.76 19.64
CA SER A 283 -48.90 -35.61 18.83
C SER A 283 -48.28 -35.95 17.46
N ARG A 284 -48.81 -36.96 16.75
CA ARG A 284 -48.35 -37.42 15.42
C ARG A 284 -49.36 -37.06 14.32
N LYS A 285 -48.85 -36.69 13.12
CA LYS A 285 -49.35 -36.97 11.75
C LYS A 285 -48.42 -36.22 10.77
N SER A 286 -47.56 -36.86 9.97
CA SER A 286 -47.79 -37.75 8.80
C SER A 286 -48.27 -37.03 7.53
N SER A 287 -47.48 -37.19 6.45
CA SER A 287 -47.83 -37.14 5.02
C SER A 287 -48.45 -35.84 4.45
N ASN A 288 -48.13 -35.41 3.22
CA ASN A 288 -47.65 -36.20 2.07
C ASN A 288 -46.77 -35.39 1.10
N SER A 289 -46.15 -36.09 0.14
CA SER A 289 -45.49 -35.48 -1.03
C SER A 289 -46.48 -34.92 -2.06
N ASN A 290 -46.03 -33.97 -2.88
CA ASN A 290 -45.85 -34.23 -4.32
C ASN A 290 -45.12 -33.07 -5.03
N ALA A 291 -44.44 -33.40 -6.12
CA ALA A 291 -43.86 -32.45 -7.06
C ALA A 291 -44.40 -32.73 -8.47
N SER A 292 -44.51 -31.69 -9.29
CA SER A 292 -44.60 -31.77 -10.74
C SER A 292 -44.05 -30.48 -11.35
N ALA A 293 -43.52 -30.56 -12.57
CA ALA A 293 -42.88 -29.44 -13.25
C ALA A 293 -43.01 -29.57 -14.77
N GLU A 294 -43.34 -28.47 -15.44
CA GLU A 294 -43.36 -28.24 -16.89
C GLU A 294 -43.37 -26.70 -17.08
N ARG A 295 -42.63 -26.02 -17.98
CA ARG A 295 -42.11 -26.30 -19.35
C ARG A 295 -43.23 -26.41 -20.40
N THR A 296 -43.20 -25.78 -21.57
CA THR A 296 -42.15 -24.94 -22.25
C THR A 296 -42.77 -24.07 -23.35
N SER A 297 -42.04 -23.03 -23.81
CA SER A 297 -42.10 -22.41 -25.18
C SER A 297 -43.42 -21.76 -25.66
N VAL A 298 -43.46 -20.80 -26.59
CA VAL A 298 -42.44 -20.06 -27.41
C VAL A 298 -42.76 -18.53 -27.30
N GLU A 299 -42.33 -17.53 -28.09
CA GLU A 299 -41.60 -17.39 -29.38
C GLU A 299 -40.80 -16.05 -29.41
N GLU A 300 -40.38 -15.58 -30.60
CA GLU A 300 -39.62 -14.32 -30.86
C GLU A 300 -40.53 -13.29 -31.64
N ALA A 301 -40.19 -12.04 -32.01
CA ALA A 301 -38.91 -11.31 -32.10
C ALA A 301 -39.11 -9.75 -32.09
N ASP A 302 -38.00 -8.99 -32.02
CA ASP A 302 -37.69 -7.63 -32.57
C ASP A 302 -38.70 -6.44 -32.42
N GLU A 303 -38.36 -5.17 -32.14
CA GLU A 303 -37.15 -4.36 -32.44
C GLU A 303 -37.18 -2.98 -31.69
N ALA A 304 -36.26 -2.07 -32.06
CA ALA A 304 -36.31 -0.60 -31.92
C ALA A 304 -36.14 0.10 -30.54
N CYS A 305 -35.02 0.82 -30.43
CA CYS A 305 -34.61 1.73 -29.35
C CYS A 305 -35.32 3.10 -29.38
N ALA A 306 -35.73 3.67 -28.22
CA ALA A 306 -35.21 4.97 -27.70
C ALA A 306 -36.01 5.62 -26.53
N LYS A 307 -35.26 5.95 -25.47
CA LYS A 307 -35.37 7.15 -24.58
C LYS A 307 -36.52 7.37 -23.57
N ASP A 308 -36.03 7.69 -22.36
CA ASP A 308 -36.47 8.73 -21.41
C ASP A 308 -37.75 8.61 -20.55
N LEU A 309 -37.49 8.33 -19.27
CA LEU A 309 -38.01 9.04 -18.08
C LEU A 309 -39.53 9.04 -17.79
N SER A 310 -39.96 8.13 -16.90
CA SER A 310 -40.39 8.57 -15.55
C SER A 310 -40.57 7.44 -14.51
N ASP A 311 -39.92 7.66 -13.37
CA ASP A 311 -40.32 7.37 -11.98
C ASP A 311 -40.49 5.93 -11.42
N SER A 312 -39.94 5.78 -10.21
CA SER A 312 -40.27 4.87 -9.10
C SER A 312 -40.84 3.47 -9.38
N LYS A 313 -39.95 2.47 -9.34
CA LYS A 313 -40.20 1.24 -8.56
C LYS A 313 -38.92 0.63 -8.01
N SER A 314 -39.08 -0.16 -6.95
CA SER A 314 -38.00 -0.71 -6.13
C SER A 314 -37.34 -1.93 -6.77
N GLU A 315 -36.08 -1.81 -7.18
CA GLU A 315 -35.22 -2.98 -7.37
C GLU A 315 -34.51 -3.35 -6.06
N ALA A 316 -34.90 -4.48 -5.48
CA ALA A 316 -34.15 -5.08 -4.38
C ALA A 316 -32.80 -5.57 -4.92
N SER A 317 -31.70 -5.15 -4.31
CA SER A 317 -30.37 -5.51 -4.80
C SER A 317 -30.08 -6.99 -4.53
N ASN A 318 -30.11 -7.80 -5.59
CA ASN A 318 -29.57 -9.17 -5.62
C ASN A 318 -28.03 -9.14 -5.50
N ASP A 319 -27.59 -8.88 -4.28
CA ASP A 319 -26.19 -8.98 -3.82
C ASP A 319 -26.26 -9.73 -2.48
N LYS A 320 -26.82 -10.96 -2.52
CA LYS A 320 -26.89 -11.85 -1.36
C LYS A 320 -25.46 -12.26 -1.00
N ASP A 321 -24.95 -11.77 0.13
CA ASP A 321 -23.83 -12.43 0.80
C ASP A 321 -24.38 -13.74 1.41
N GLU A 322 -24.43 -14.84 0.65
CA GLU A 322 -25.03 -16.13 1.06
C GLU A 322 -24.17 -16.88 2.10
N ASP A 323 -23.98 -16.28 3.27
CA ASP A 323 -23.68 -17.00 4.52
C ASP A 323 -24.93 -17.81 4.95
N GLU A 324 -25.39 -18.73 4.11
CA GLU A 324 -26.31 -19.79 4.53
C GLU A 324 -25.60 -20.61 5.60
N SER A 325 -26.10 -20.51 6.83
CA SER A 325 -25.61 -21.29 7.96
C SER A 325 -26.25 -22.66 7.93
N GLU A 326 -25.45 -23.68 7.63
CA GLU A 326 -25.80 -25.07 7.88
C GLU A 326 -26.11 -25.24 9.38
N GLU A 327 -27.17 -25.98 9.70
CA GLU A 327 -27.52 -26.37 11.06
C GLU A 327 -26.68 -27.61 11.41
N GLU A 328 -25.65 -27.44 12.26
CA GLU A 328 -24.87 -28.56 12.78
C GLU A 328 -25.44 -29.03 14.14
N ASP A 329 -25.64 -30.36 14.26
CA ASP A 329 -25.92 -31.02 15.54
C ASP A 329 -24.71 -30.88 16.49
N ASP A 330 -24.88 -30.23 17.65
CA ASP A 330 -23.80 -29.96 18.62
C ASP A 330 -23.98 -30.80 19.91
N ASP A 331 -22.89 -31.35 20.46
CA ASP A 331 -22.93 -32.17 21.70
C ASP A 331 -23.06 -31.24 22.92
N PRO A 332 -24.14 -31.37 23.74
CA PRO A 332 -24.42 -30.45 24.85
C PRO A 332 -23.38 -30.42 25.98
N LYS A 333 -22.32 -31.24 25.94
CA LYS A 333 -21.30 -31.31 27.02
C LYS A 333 -20.27 -30.18 27.06
N PHE A 334 -20.12 -29.34 26.03
CA PHE A 334 -19.02 -28.35 25.95
C PHE A 334 -19.45 -26.86 25.88
N GLY A 335 -20.74 -26.56 25.80
CA GLY A 335 -21.30 -25.30 25.27
C GLY A 335 -21.17 -23.98 26.07
N LYS A 336 -20.09 -23.69 26.81
CA LYS A 336 -19.90 -22.34 27.42
C LYS A 336 -18.47 -21.88 27.67
N ASN A 337 -17.63 -22.68 28.33
CA ASN A 337 -16.27 -22.24 28.69
C ASN A 337 -15.30 -22.16 27.49
N THR A 338 -15.56 -22.92 26.43
CA THR A 338 -14.80 -22.96 25.18
C THR A 338 -14.92 -21.65 24.38
N ALA A 339 -16.14 -21.27 24.02
CA ALA A 339 -16.43 -20.02 23.29
C ALA A 339 -15.93 -18.77 24.04
N ASN A 340 -16.01 -18.78 25.37
CA ASN A 340 -15.46 -17.72 26.23
C ASN A 340 -13.94 -17.54 26.08
N GLN A 341 -13.15 -18.61 25.86
CA GLN A 341 -11.70 -18.49 25.67
C GLN A 341 -11.34 -17.77 24.38
N TYR A 342 -12.03 -18.10 23.27
CA TYR A 342 -11.80 -17.47 21.98
C TYR A 342 -12.28 -16.02 21.97
N ARG A 343 -13.47 -15.76 22.53
CA ARG A 343 -14.02 -14.39 22.67
C ARG A 343 -13.06 -13.45 23.42
N LYS A 344 -12.38 -13.94 24.47
CA LYS A 344 -11.41 -13.15 25.25
C LYS A 344 -10.20 -12.68 24.44
N LEU A 345 -9.86 -13.30 23.32
CA LEU A 345 -8.77 -12.82 22.46
C LEU A 345 -9.16 -11.62 21.58
N ILE A 346 -10.47 -11.39 21.38
CA ILE A 346 -10.98 -10.43 20.40
C ILE A 346 -10.83 -9.00 20.92
N THR A 347 -9.70 -8.37 20.59
CA THR A 347 -9.40 -6.98 20.96
C THR A 347 -10.26 -5.99 20.16
N ILE A 348 -10.36 -6.20 18.84
CA ILE A 348 -11.05 -5.27 17.93
C ILE A 348 -12.27 -6.01 17.34
N GLN A 349 -13.41 -5.85 18.01
CA GLN A 349 -14.67 -6.53 17.63
C GLN A 349 -15.20 -6.04 16.28
N ALA A 350 -15.53 -6.97 15.40
CA ALA A 350 -16.05 -6.71 14.06
C ALA A 350 -17.58 -6.85 13.98
N GLY A 351 -18.26 -5.80 13.53
CA GLY A 351 -19.68 -5.82 13.20
C GLY A 351 -19.93 -6.00 11.69
N LYS A 352 -20.96 -6.79 11.34
CA LYS A 352 -21.68 -6.61 10.07
C LYS A 352 -22.57 -5.37 10.16
N PRO A 353 -22.78 -4.60 9.07
CA PRO A 353 -23.83 -3.60 9.03
C PRO A 353 -25.20 -4.26 9.22
N LYS A 354 -26.00 -3.77 10.18
CA LYS A 354 -27.39 -4.19 10.43
C LYS A 354 -28.31 -2.97 10.27
N GLY A 355 -29.54 -3.17 9.82
CA GLY A 355 -30.48 -2.07 9.58
C GLY A 355 -30.09 -1.23 8.36
N HIS A 356 -30.43 0.06 8.37
CA HIS A 356 -30.03 0.96 7.29
C HIS A 356 -28.54 1.34 7.43
N LEU A 357 -27.94 1.75 6.31
CA LEU A 357 -26.50 2.06 6.25
C LEU A 357 -26.10 3.20 7.21
N LYS A 358 -27.01 4.16 7.45
CA LYS A 358 -26.85 5.22 8.45
C LYS A 358 -26.78 4.68 9.89
N ASP A 359 -27.62 3.71 10.25
CA ASP A 359 -27.61 3.07 11.57
C ASP A 359 -26.30 2.30 11.79
N ALA A 360 -25.85 1.57 10.76
CA ALA A 360 -24.58 0.86 10.77
C ALA A 360 -23.35 1.78 10.94
N LEU A 361 -23.46 3.06 10.57
CA LEU A 361 -22.43 4.10 10.73
C LEU A 361 -22.56 4.90 12.04
N ARG A 362 -23.61 4.70 12.85
CA ARG A 362 -23.82 5.45 14.10
C ARG A 362 -22.64 5.27 15.06
N VAL A 363 -22.02 6.37 15.47
CA VAL A 363 -20.96 6.37 16.50
C VAL A 363 -21.58 6.09 17.87
N ASP A 364 -20.97 5.16 18.62
CA ASP A 364 -21.29 4.97 20.04
C ASP A 364 -20.31 5.80 20.88
N PRO A 365 -20.78 6.62 21.84
CA PRO A 365 -19.91 7.45 22.65
C PRO A 365 -19.17 6.67 23.75
N THR A 366 -19.50 5.40 23.98
CA THR A 366 -18.98 4.55 25.08
C THR A 366 -18.05 3.43 24.61
N CYS A 367 -18.16 2.97 23.36
CA CYS A 367 -17.42 1.80 22.87
C CYS A 367 -16.97 1.96 21.40
N VAL A 368 -15.73 1.60 21.08
CA VAL A 368 -15.22 1.54 19.70
C VAL A 368 -15.48 0.17 19.05
N ARG A 369 -15.70 0.18 17.73
CA ARG A 369 -15.91 -1.04 16.93
C ARG A 369 -15.23 -0.98 15.56
N ARG A 370 -15.10 -2.14 14.91
CA ARG A 370 -14.74 -2.23 13.49
C ARG A 370 -15.99 -2.50 12.66
N LEU A 371 -16.15 -1.78 11.55
CA LEU A 371 -17.12 -2.11 10.48
C LEU A 371 -16.35 -2.57 9.23
N SER A 372 -16.88 -3.57 8.52
CA SER A 372 -16.37 -4.00 7.21
C SER A 372 -17.37 -3.68 6.09
N LEU A 373 -16.94 -3.04 5.01
CA LEU A 373 -17.75 -2.79 3.80
C LEU A 373 -16.99 -3.22 2.53
N SER A 374 -17.69 -3.82 1.56
CA SER A 374 -17.14 -4.00 0.21
C SER A 374 -17.00 -2.64 -0.50
N GLU A 375 -16.16 -2.54 -1.53
CA GLU A 375 -15.99 -1.29 -2.31
C GLU A 375 -17.32 -0.69 -2.84
N GLN A 376 -18.30 -1.54 -3.17
CA GLN A 376 -19.64 -1.12 -3.60
C GLN A 376 -20.47 -0.58 -2.42
N LYS A 377 -20.43 -1.25 -1.26
CA LYS A 377 -21.14 -0.82 -0.05
C LYS A 377 -20.51 0.47 0.51
N LEU A 378 -19.19 0.65 0.42
CA LEU A 378 -18.51 1.94 0.65
C LEU A 378 -18.99 3.01 -0.33
N THR A 379 -19.02 2.72 -1.64
CA THR A 379 -19.43 3.72 -2.64
C THR A 379 -20.85 4.23 -2.34
N LYS A 380 -21.79 3.34 -2.02
CA LYS A 380 -23.14 3.72 -1.56
C LYS A 380 -23.10 4.54 -0.25
N ALA A 381 -22.25 4.19 0.71
CA ALA A 381 -22.09 4.93 1.96
C ALA A 381 -21.58 6.37 1.74
N CYS A 382 -20.56 6.54 0.89
CA CYS A 382 -20.01 7.84 0.55
C CYS A 382 -21.02 8.71 -0.21
N THR A 383 -21.74 8.17 -1.20
CA THR A 383 -22.73 8.94 -1.97
C THR A 383 -23.93 9.39 -1.13
N LEU A 384 -24.39 8.56 -0.18
CA LEU A 384 -25.62 8.84 0.58
C LEU A 384 -25.37 9.48 1.96
N HIS A 385 -24.23 9.19 2.59
CA HIS A 385 -23.96 9.44 4.01
C HIS A 385 -22.50 9.88 4.28
N SER A 386 -21.84 10.58 3.34
CA SER A 386 -20.41 10.97 3.41
C SER A 386 -19.96 11.47 4.80
N ALA A 387 -20.67 12.45 5.36
CA ALA A 387 -20.38 13.03 6.66
C ALA A 387 -20.43 12.00 7.81
N ASP A 388 -21.36 11.04 7.76
CA ASP A 388 -21.51 10.01 8.79
C ASP A 388 -20.43 8.92 8.65
N VAL A 389 -19.92 8.66 7.43
CA VAL A 389 -18.70 7.84 7.23
C VAL A 389 -17.49 8.50 7.89
N ILE A 390 -17.33 9.82 7.75
CA ILE A 390 -16.20 10.57 8.32
C ILE A 390 -16.31 10.66 9.85
N ARG A 391 -17.50 10.95 10.39
CA ARG A 391 -17.77 10.86 11.85
C ARG A 391 -17.47 9.47 12.39
N PHE A 392 -17.85 8.41 11.66
CA PHE A 392 -17.52 7.04 12.02
C PHE A 392 -16.00 6.83 12.09
N THR A 393 -15.25 7.19 11.04
CA THR A 393 -13.80 6.92 10.97
C THR A 393 -12.93 7.80 11.87
N GLN A 394 -13.44 8.89 12.45
CA GLN A 394 -12.69 9.63 13.48
C GLN A 394 -12.38 8.72 14.69
N ARG A 395 -13.39 8.00 15.20
CA ARG A 395 -13.26 7.15 16.41
C ARG A 395 -13.24 5.64 16.16
N ASN A 396 -13.90 5.16 15.11
CA ASN A 396 -14.06 3.74 14.80
C ASN A 396 -13.18 3.30 13.62
N LEU A 397 -12.95 2.00 13.49
CA LEU A 397 -12.20 1.43 12.36
C LEU A 397 -13.13 1.02 11.23
N LEU A 398 -12.91 1.57 10.04
CA LEU A 398 -13.56 1.14 8.81
C LEU A 398 -12.61 0.32 7.96
N ARG A 399 -12.95 -0.96 7.78
CA ARG A 399 -12.33 -1.86 6.81
C ARG A 399 -13.07 -1.80 5.48
N VAL A 400 -12.32 -1.65 4.40
CA VAL A 400 -12.84 -1.67 3.03
C VAL A 400 -12.18 -2.83 2.29
N PHE A 401 -12.95 -3.66 1.59
CA PHE A 401 -12.43 -4.84 0.88
C PHE A 401 -12.90 -4.93 -0.58
N PRO A 402 -12.13 -5.61 -1.46
CA PRO A 402 -12.50 -5.81 -2.86
C PRO A 402 -13.80 -6.62 -3.00
N LYS A 403 -14.63 -6.33 -4.00
CA LYS A 403 -15.84 -7.12 -4.27
C LYS A 403 -15.53 -8.53 -4.80
N GLY A 404 -16.35 -9.53 -4.48
CA GLY A 404 -16.16 -10.93 -4.88
C GLY A 404 -16.03 -11.16 -6.39
N THR A 405 -16.69 -10.34 -7.22
CA THR A 405 -16.54 -10.39 -8.70
C THR A 405 -15.12 -10.03 -9.20
N ARG A 406 -14.18 -9.66 -8.33
CA ARG A 406 -12.75 -9.46 -8.66
C ARG A 406 -11.94 -10.77 -8.62
N VAL A 407 -12.51 -11.87 -9.11
CA VAL A 407 -11.95 -13.24 -9.06
C VAL A 407 -10.48 -13.38 -9.51
N ARG A 408 -10.00 -12.52 -10.42
CA ARG A 408 -8.58 -12.42 -10.83
C ARG A 408 -7.69 -11.62 -9.85
N SER A 409 -8.08 -11.49 -8.58
CA SER A 409 -7.36 -10.75 -7.53
C SER A 409 -6.99 -9.30 -7.89
N SER A 410 -7.87 -8.63 -8.63
CA SER A 410 -7.70 -7.21 -8.98
C SER A 410 -7.99 -6.29 -7.77
N ASN A 411 -7.60 -5.01 -7.87
CA ASN A 411 -7.75 -4.04 -6.79
C ASN A 411 -8.52 -2.78 -7.22
N TYR A 412 -9.20 -2.14 -6.25
CA TYR A 412 -10.04 -0.95 -6.43
C TYR A 412 -9.26 0.36 -6.21
N LYS A 413 -9.87 1.51 -6.50
CA LYS A 413 -9.24 2.83 -6.27
C LYS A 413 -9.28 3.16 -4.76
N PRO A 414 -8.14 3.35 -4.07
CA PRO A 414 -8.15 3.58 -2.62
C PRO A 414 -8.64 4.98 -2.21
N MET A 415 -8.52 5.98 -3.10
CA MET A 415 -8.73 7.38 -2.74
C MET A 415 -10.10 7.70 -2.14
N LEU A 416 -11.17 7.04 -2.59
CA LEU A 416 -12.51 7.25 -2.02
C LEU A 416 -12.55 6.85 -0.53
N ALA A 417 -11.90 5.74 -0.18
CA ALA A 417 -11.81 5.25 1.20
C ALA A 417 -10.93 6.17 2.07
N TRP A 418 -9.74 6.52 1.58
CA TRP A 418 -8.82 7.38 2.33
C TRP A 418 -9.37 8.80 2.54
N ALA A 419 -10.03 9.39 1.54
CA ALA A 419 -10.65 10.71 1.65
C ALA A 419 -11.82 10.76 2.65
N HIS A 420 -12.46 9.61 2.94
CA HIS A 420 -13.45 9.47 4.02
C HIS A 420 -12.82 8.93 5.33
N GLY A 421 -11.49 8.98 5.46
CA GLY A 421 -10.75 8.60 6.67
C GLY A 421 -10.69 7.12 6.99
N ALA A 422 -11.11 6.23 6.07
CA ALA A 422 -11.13 4.78 6.30
C ALA A 422 -9.72 4.21 6.41
N GLN A 423 -9.46 3.49 7.50
CA GLN A 423 -8.12 3.10 7.93
C GLN A 423 -7.63 1.82 7.27
N MET A 424 -8.49 0.80 7.25
CA MET A 424 -8.11 -0.57 6.87
C MET A 424 -8.54 -0.86 5.42
N VAL A 425 -7.93 -0.14 4.47
CA VAL A 425 -8.22 -0.26 3.03
C VAL A 425 -7.47 -1.48 2.48
N ALA A 426 -8.16 -2.62 2.38
CA ALA A 426 -7.57 -3.93 2.12
C ALA A 426 -7.28 -4.18 0.63
N PHE A 427 -6.11 -4.76 0.34
CA PHE A 427 -5.62 -5.03 -1.01
C PHE A 427 -5.21 -6.50 -1.23
N ASN A 428 -5.53 -7.03 -2.41
CA ASN A 428 -4.97 -8.28 -2.92
C ASN A 428 -3.46 -8.08 -3.20
N MET A 429 -2.62 -8.57 -2.28
CA MET A 429 -1.16 -8.34 -2.23
C MET A 429 -0.32 -9.19 -3.19
N GLN A 430 -0.87 -10.30 -3.65
CA GLN A 430 -0.27 -11.27 -4.57
C GLN A 430 -0.30 -10.81 -6.04
N GLY A 431 -1.19 -9.87 -6.38
CA GLY A 431 -1.31 -9.30 -7.71
C GLY A 431 -0.22 -8.27 -8.05
N HIS A 432 -0.37 -7.64 -9.21
CA HIS A 432 0.39 -6.46 -9.60
C HIS A 432 -0.51 -5.52 -10.42
N GLY A 433 -0.30 -4.21 -10.32
CA GLY A 433 -1.14 -3.22 -11.02
C GLY A 433 -1.05 -1.82 -10.42
N LYS A 434 -1.68 -0.84 -11.08
CA LYS A 434 -1.61 0.58 -10.68
C LYS A 434 -2.04 0.78 -9.23
N GLN A 435 -3.20 0.25 -8.86
CA GLN A 435 -3.84 0.48 -7.56
C GLN A 435 -2.98 -0.08 -6.42
N LEU A 436 -2.41 -1.28 -6.59
CA LEU A 436 -1.50 -1.87 -5.61
C LEU A 436 -0.22 -1.02 -5.45
N ARG A 437 0.31 -0.45 -6.54
CA ARG A 437 1.47 0.45 -6.51
C ARG A 437 1.18 1.80 -5.86
N LEU A 438 -0.06 2.31 -5.96
CA LEU A 438 -0.49 3.50 -5.20
C LEU A 438 -0.53 3.21 -3.70
N MET A 439 -1.11 2.08 -3.29
CA MET A 439 -1.12 1.63 -1.89
C MET A 439 0.30 1.43 -1.35
N GLN A 440 1.16 0.71 -2.09
CA GLN A 440 2.58 0.54 -1.73
C GLN A 440 3.34 1.88 -1.66
N GLY A 441 3.03 2.85 -2.54
CA GLY A 441 3.61 4.19 -2.52
C GLY A 441 3.15 5.02 -1.31
N PHE A 442 1.86 4.98 -0.98
CA PHE A 442 1.28 5.64 0.19
C PHE A 442 1.94 5.17 1.49
N PHE A 443 2.07 3.85 1.66
CA PHE A 443 2.70 3.27 2.85
C PHE A 443 4.24 3.31 2.86
N LYS A 444 4.89 4.04 1.94
CA LYS A 444 6.27 4.51 2.14
C LYS A 444 6.37 5.69 3.11
N ALA A 445 5.26 6.38 3.40
CA ALA A 445 5.20 7.46 4.38
C ALA A 445 5.62 6.98 5.79
N ASN A 446 5.96 7.93 6.67
CA ASN A 446 6.34 7.67 8.05
C ASN A 446 7.46 6.62 8.21
N GLY A 447 8.47 6.66 7.31
CA GLY A 447 9.56 5.70 7.31
C GLY A 447 9.19 4.27 6.89
N GLY A 448 8.05 4.06 6.24
CA GLY A 448 7.62 2.74 5.75
C GLY A 448 7.01 1.82 6.81
N CYS A 449 6.72 2.32 8.01
CA CYS A 449 6.36 1.49 9.16
C CYS A 449 4.92 0.92 9.14
N GLY A 450 4.18 1.15 8.05
CA GLY A 450 2.83 0.62 7.81
C GLY A 450 1.67 1.29 8.56
N TYR A 451 1.97 2.30 9.38
CA TYR A 451 1.00 3.21 10.01
C TYR A 451 1.28 4.65 9.55
N VAL A 452 0.28 5.31 8.97
CA VAL A 452 0.37 6.68 8.45
C VAL A 452 -0.74 7.52 9.07
N ARG A 453 -0.38 8.53 9.87
CA ARG A 453 -1.34 9.39 10.57
C ARG A 453 -2.24 10.10 9.56
N LYS A 454 -3.55 10.14 9.85
CA LYS A 454 -4.52 10.85 9.02
C LYS A 454 -4.30 12.37 9.07
N PRO A 455 -4.71 13.11 8.02
CA PRO A 455 -4.79 14.57 8.09
C PRO A 455 -5.71 15.03 9.22
N ASN A 456 -5.42 16.16 9.86
CA ASN A 456 -6.17 16.64 11.04
C ASN A 456 -7.68 16.83 10.75
N PHE A 457 -8.06 17.19 9.52
CA PHE A 457 -9.46 17.34 9.08
C PHE A 457 -10.23 16.01 8.94
N LEU A 458 -9.55 14.85 9.02
CA LEU A 458 -10.16 13.50 9.08
C LEU A 458 -10.06 12.86 10.48
N MET A 459 -9.73 13.66 11.49
CA MET A 459 -9.62 13.24 12.90
C MET A 459 -10.41 14.16 13.85
N LYS A 460 -10.51 15.46 13.54
CA LYS A 460 -11.26 16.44 14.34
C LYS A 460 -12.54 16.89 13.63
N MET A 461 -13.56 17.22 14.41
CA MET A 461 -14.71 18.02 13.95
C MET A 461 -14.38 19.52 14.04
N GLY A 462 -15.09 20.34 13.29
CA GLY A 462 -15.12 21.79 13.49
C GLY A 462 -15.94 22.19 14.71
N GLU A 463 -15.90 23.47 15.09
CA GLU A 463 -16.48 23.99 16.34
C GLU A 463 -17.99 23.73 16.47
N ASN A 464 -18.74 23.75 15.36
CA ASN A 464 -20.18 23.46 15.33
C ASN A 464 -20.52 21.96 15.13
N GLY A 465 -19.55 21.05 15.17
CA GLY A 465 -19.74 19.65 14.74
C GLY A 465 -19.61 19.42 13.22
N GLU A 466 -19.05 20.41 12.52
CA GLU A 466 -18.68 20.34 11.10
C GLU A 466 -17.75 19.15 10.85
N VAL A 467 -17.82 18.53 9.68
CA VAL A 467 -16.82 17.55 9.22
C VAL A 467 -16.36 17.89 7.80
N PHE A 468 -15.18 17.40 7.44
CA PHE A 468 -14.67 17.50 6.09
C PHE A 468 -15.65 16.90 5.07
N ASP A 469 -15.87 17.60 3.95
CA ASP A 469 -16.65 17.11 2.82
C ASP A 469 -15.73 16.90 1.60
N PRO A 470 -15.46 15.66 1.16
CA PRO A 470 -14.62 15.36 0.00
C PRO A 470 -15.18 15.82 -1.35
N SER A 471 -16.44 16.31 -1.40
CA SER A 471 -17.10 16.79 -2.63
C SER A 471 -17.01 18.32 -2.80
N VAL A 472 -16.75 19.07 -1.72
CA VAL A 472 -16.61 20.53 -1.76
C VAL A 472 -15.28 20.93 -2.40
N PRO A 473 -15.27 21.81 -3.42
CA PRO A 473 -14.04 22.35 -3.98
C PRO A 473 -13.24 23.14 -2.93
N LEU A 474 -11.98 22.78 -2.76
CA LEU A 474 -11.05 23.43 -1.83
C LEU A 474 -10.08 24.34 -2.59
N PRO A 475 -9.58 25.44 -1.98
CA PRO A 475 -8.51 26.22 -2.56
C PRO A 475 -7.21 25.42 -2.66
N VAL A 476 -6.34 25.81 -3.60
CA VAL A 476 -4.98 25.28 -3.68
C VAL A 476 -4.22 25.69 -2.41
N LYS A 477 -3.74 24.70 -1.64
CA LYS A 477 -2.93 24.92 -0.44
C LYS A 477 -1.46 25.12 -0.75
N GLN A 478 -0.98 24.49 -1.83
CA GLN A 478 0.43 24.36 -2.18
C GLN A 478 0.58 23.96 -3.65
N THR A 479 1.64 24.38 -4.32
CA THR A 479 2.03 23.91 -5.65
C THR A 479 3.33 23.12 -5.59
N LEU A 480 3.28 21.84 -5.99
CA LEU A 480 4.47 21.02 -6.18
C LEU A 480 5.02 21.24 -7.59
N LYS A 481 6.26 21.72 -7.71
CA LYS A 481 7.03 21.69 -8.95
C LYS A 481 7.95 20.47 -8.96
N VAL A 482 8.00 19.79 -10.10
CA VAL A 482 8.81 18.59 -10.34
C VAL A 482 9.64 18.80 -11.59
N LYS A 483 10.97 18.95 -11.46
CA LYS A 483 11.89 18.91 -12.61
C LYS A 483 12.44 17.49 -12.79
N VAL A 484 12.30 16.93 -13.99
CA VAL A 484 12.91 15.66 -14.39
C VAL A 484 14.20 15.98 -15.15
N TYR A 485 15.35 15.82 -14.51
CA TYR A 485 16.63 16.06 -15.19
C TYR A 485 16.92 14.92 -16.16
N MET A 486 17.16 13.71 -15.63
CA MET A 486 17.71 12.59 -16.38
C MET A 486 17.54 11.25 -15.63
N GLY A 487 17.91 10.14 -16.27
CA GLY A 487 18.08 8.84 -15.61
C GLY A 487 19.34 8.08 -16.05
N ASP A 488 19.78 7.12 -15.25
CA ASP A 488 20.82 6.13 -15.59
C ASP A 488 20.52 4.80 -14.87
N GLY A 489 21.26 3.75 -15.22
CA GLY A 489 21.28 2.45 -14.55
C GLY A 489 20.69 1.31 -15.36
N TRP A 490 19.86 1.59 -16.38
CA TRP A 490 19.24 0.54 -17.20
C TRP A 490 20.29 -0.38 -17.85
N ARG A 491 21.37 0.19 -18.40
CA ARG A 491 22.51 -0.52 -19.00
C ARG A 491 23.31 -1.42 -18.04
N MET A 492 23.04 -1.34 -16.74
CA MET A 492 23.69 -2.14 -15.68
C MET A 492 22.78 -3.27 -15.17
N ASP A 493 21.47 -3.06 -15.20
CA ASP A 493 20.46 -4.01 -14.69
C ASP A 493 19.83 -4.88 -15.79
N PHE A 494 19.89 -4.43 -17.06
CA PHE A 494 19.28 -5.09 -18.21
C PHE A 494 20.32 -5.49 -19.26
N SER A 495 19.97 -6.47 -20.10
CA SER A 495 20.76 -6.77 -21.30
C SER A 495 20.64 -5.63 -22.31
N LYS A 496 21.69 -5.48 -23.12
CA LYS A 496 21.78 -4.48 -24.18
C LYS A 496 20.64 -4.53 -25.22
N THR A 497 19.98 -5.68 -25.36
CA THR A 497 18.88 -5.90 -26.30
C THR A 497 17.54 -6.14 -25.58
N HIS A 498 17.36 -5.53 -24.40
CA HIS A 498 16.17 -5.77 -23.56
C HIS A 498 14.94 -4.96 -23.99
N PHE A 499 15.16 -3.76 -24.52
CA PHE A 499 14.09 -2.84 -24.92
C PHE A 499 13.91 -2.87 -26.45
N ASP A 500 14.91 -2.41 -27.22
CA ASP A 500 15.07 -2.77 -28.63
C ASP A 500 16.22 -3.79 -28.84
N SER A 501 16.07 -4.65 -29.85
CA SER A 501 17.09 -5.57 -30.34
C SER A 501 18.15 -4.90 -31.21
N TYR A 502 17.84 -3.78 -31.86
CA TYR A 502 18.67 -3.17 -32.91
C TYR A 502 19.23 -1.78 -32.57
N SER A 503 18.78 -1.21 -31.46
CA SER A 503 19.12 0.15 -31.00
C SER A 503 19.17 0.22 -29.46
N PRO A 504 19.74 1.29 -28.87
CA PRO A 504 19.41 1.72 -27.51
C PRO A 504 17.92 2.07 -27.35
N PRO A 505 17.44 2.31 -26.12
CA PRO A 505 16.03 2.62 -25.87
C PRO A 505 15.65 4.08 -26.15
N ASP A 506 14.37 4.29 -26.42
CA ASP A 506 13.70 5.56 -26.71
C ASP A 506 12.90 6.06 -25.48
N PHE A 507 13.60 6.33 -24.38
CA PHE A 507 12.95 6.53 -23.07
C PHE A 507 12.19 7.86 -22.91
N TYR A 508 11.02 7.78 -22.26
CA TYR A 508 10.27 8.93 -21.77
C TYR A 508 9.63 8.71 -20.39
N THR A 509 9.49 9.79 -19.62
CA THR A 509 8.97 9.75 -18.25
C THR A 509 7.57 10.34 -18.17
N LYS A 510 6.62 9.56 -17.65
CA LYS A 510 5.27 10.03 -17.24
C LYS A 510 5.31 10.46 -15.78
N VAL A 511 4.88 11.68 -15.47
CA VAL A 511 4.81 12.25 -14.12
C VAL A 511 3.39 12.72 -13.86
N GLY A 512 2.80 12.39 -12.72
CA GLY A 512 1.47 12.89 -12.39
C GLY A 512 1.04 12.62 -10.96
N ILE A 513 -0.04 13.29 -10.57
CA ILE A 513 -0.63 13.18 -9.24
C ILE A 513 -1.82 12.21 -9.28
N GLU A 514 -1.90 11.37 -8.26
CA GLU A 514 -3.05 10.54 -7.97
C GLU A 514 -3.49 10.89 -6.54
N GLY A 515 -4.71 11.39 -6.36
CA GLY A 515 -5.14 12.05 -5.12
C GLY A 515 -6.66 12.28 -5.11
N VAL A 516 -7.11 13.38 -4.50
CA VAL A 516 -8.49 13.86 -4.70
C VAL A 516 -8.70 14.28 -6.17
N PRO A 517 -9.94 14.23 -6.72
CA PRO A 517 -10.16 14.46 -8.15
C PRO A 517 -9.64 15.80 -8.68
N ALA A 518 -9.68 16.87 -7.88
CA ALA A 518 -9.18 18.19 -8.23
C ALA A 518 -7.65 18.24 -8.47
N ASP A 519 -6.90 17.36 -7.80
CA ASP A 519 -5.43 17.35 -7.83
C ASP A 519 -4.87 16.46 -8.98
N MET A 520 -5.73 15.72 -9.70
CA MET A 520 -5.33 14.63 -10.62
C MET A 520 -4.84 15.11 -12.00
N LEU A 521 -3.67 15.75 -12.06
CA LEU A 521 -2.98 16.13 -13.30
C LEU A 521 -1.90 15.10 -13.71
N LYS A 522 -1.68 14.92 -15.03
CA LYS A 522 -0.64 14.04 -15.60
C LYS A 522 0.06 14.69 -16.77
N MET A 523 1.39 14.63 -16.75
CA MET A 523 2.31 15.12 -17.76
C MET A 523 3.19 13.97 -18.29
N LYS A 524 3.86 14.21 -19.42
CA LYS A 524 4.96 13.38 -19.91
C LYS A 524 6.10 14.28 -20.38
N THR A 525 7.33 13.79 -20.31
CA THR A 525 8.46 14.38 -21.00
C THR A 525 8.36 14.15 -22.52
N LYS A 526 9.24 14.80 -23.28
CA LYS A 526 9.64 14.35 -24.62
C LYS A 526 10.24 12.93 -24.56
N VAL A 527 10.31 12.29 -25.72
CA VAL A 527 11.10 11.06 -25.93
C VAL A 527 12.56 11.47 -26.12
N ILE A 528 13.49 10.69 -25.56
CA ILE A 528 14.91 10.73 -25.90
C ILE A 528 15.21 9.45 -26.65
N GLU A 529 15.43 9.57 -27.95
CA GLU A 529 15.68 8.44 -28.86
C GLU A 529 17.14 7.95 -28.74
N ASP A 530 17.36 6.65 -28.97
CA ASP A 530 18.70 6.03 -29.06
C ASP A 530 19.65 6.27 -27.83
N ASP A 531 19.16 6.45 -26.59
CA ASP A 531 20.03 6.64 -25.39
C ASP A 531 19.65 5.86 -24.11
N TRP A 532 20.66 5.25 -23.49
CA TRP A 532 20.58 4.58 -22.18
C TRP A 532 20.66 5.53 -20.98
N ILE A 533 21.07 6.80 -21.19
CA ILE A 533 21.27 7.83 -20.16
C ILE A 533 20.42 9.08 -20.52
N PRO A 534 19.09 8.96 -20.63
CA PRO A 534 18.23 10.01 -21.19
C PRO A 534 18.24 11.29 -20.33
N VAL A 535 18.42 12.45 -20.96
CA VAL A 535 18.36 13.79 -20.34
C VAL A 535 17.16 14.57 -20.89
N TRP A 536 16.12 14.73 -20.06
CA TRP A 536 14.88 15.41 -20.44
C TRP A 536 14.91 16.92 -20.13
N ASP A 537 15.39 17.28 -18.94
CA ASP A 537 15.47 18.65 -18.37
C ASP A 537 14.12 19.42 -18.27
N GLU A 538 13.00 18.73 -18.06
CA GLU A 538 11.65 19.33 -18.08
C GLU A 538 11.07 19.57 -16.68
N GLU A 539 10.53 20.78 -16.40
CA GLU A 539 9.81 21.11 -15.15
C GLU A 539 8.28 21.13 -15.35
N PHE A 540 7.56 20.40 -14.49
CA PHE A 540 6.10 20.35 -14.42
C PHE A 540 5.61 20.99 -13.11
N SER A 541 4.43 21.61 -13.13
CA SER A 541 3.80 22.22 -11.94
C SER A 541 2.45 21.56 -11.64
N PHE A 542 2.22 21.25 -10.36
CA PHE A 542 1.04 20.55 -9.87
C PHE A 542 0.42 21.35 -8.70
N PRO A 543 -0.67 22.11 -8.92
CA PRO A 543 -1.42 22.71 -7.82
C PRO A 543 -2.16 21.63 -7.02
N LEU A 544 -2.11 21.71 -5.69
CA LEU A 544 -2.66 20.70 -4.78
C LEU A 544 -3.62 21.33 -3.77
N THR A 545 -4.84 20.80 -3.73
CA THR A 545 -5.88 21.16 -2.76
C THR A 545 -5.82 20.25 -1.52
N VAL A 546 -5.40 18.99 -1.69
CA VAL A 546 -5.19 18.03 -0.58
C VAL A 546 -3.83 17.33 -0.74
N PRO A 547 -2.70 18.07 -0.62
CA PRO A 547 -1.35 17.50 -0.67
C PRO A 547 -1.11 16.41 0.38
N GLU A 548 -1.86 16.42 1.49
CA GLU A 548 -1.77 15.42 2.56
C GLU A 548 -2.27 14.02 2.14
N LEU A 549 -3.00 13.91 1.02
CA LEU A 549 -3.44 12.63 0.42
C LEU A 549 -2.92 12.44 -1.01
N ALA A 550 -2.08 13.35 -1.51
CA ALA A 550 -1.57 13.31 -2.87
C ALA A 550 -0.37 12.34 -3.01
N LEU A 551 -0.39 11.53 -4.06
CA LEU A 551 0.69 10.64 -4.45
C LEU A 551 1.34 11.11 -5.75
N LEU A 552 2.63 11.42 -5.72
CA LEU A 552 3.42 11.62 -6.92
C LEU A 552 3.72 10.26 -7.55
N ARG A 553 3.21 10.04 -8.76
CA ARG A 553 3.44 8.85 -9.56
C ARG A 553 4.41 9.17 -10.70
N ILE A 554 5.46 8.36 -10.81
CA ILE A 554 6.47 8.45 -11.86
C ILE A 554 6.55 7.08 -12.56
N GLU A 555 6.56 7.08 -13.89
CA GLU A 555 6.67 5.87 -14.71
C GLU A 555 7.51 6.16 -15.95
N VAL A 556 8.68 5.54 -16.06
CA VAL A 556 9.48 5.55 -17.28
C VAL A 556 8.97 4.44 -18.19
N LYS A 557 8.75 4.80 -19.45
CA LYS A 557 8.39 3.88 -20.52
C LYS A 557 9.43 3.94 -21.62
N GLU A 558 9.59 2.79 -22.24
CA GLU A 558 10.16 2.71 -23.56
C GLU A 558 9.12 3.20 -24.57
N TYR A 559 9.52 3.98 -25.57
CA TYR A 559 8.68 4.27 -26.72
C TYR A 559 8.77 3.12 -27.73
N ASP A 560 7.70 2.92 -28.47
CA ASP A 560 7.59 1.90 -29.51
C ASP A 560 6.59 2.44 -30.54
N ILE A 561 6.82 2.14 -31.81
CA ILE A 561 5.89 2.44 -32.90
C ILE A 561 4.64 1.55 -32.78
N SER A 562 4.76 0.37 -32.16
CA SER A 562 3.61 -0.37 -31.64
C SER A 562 3.09 0.30 -30.35
N GLU A 563 1.76 0.33 -30.17
CA GLU A 563 1.12 0.96 -29.00
C GLU A 563 1.50 0.32 -27.64
N LYS A 564 2.27 -0.77 -27.64
CA LYS A 564 2.65 -1.56 -26.46
C LYS A 564 3.98 -1.14 -25.84
N HIS A 565 4.37 0.14 -25.98
CA HIS A 565 5.39 0.87 -25.20
C HIS A 565 5.85 0.11 -23.96
N ASP A 566 7.11 -0.33 -23.89
CA ASP A 566 7.53 -1.19 -22.79
C ASP A 566 7.74 -0.42 -21.47
N PHE A 567 8.25 -1.11 -20.45
CA PHE A 567 8.28 -0.62 -19.08
C PHE A 567 9.71 -0.47 -18.56
N GLY A 568 10.24 0.76 -18.63
CA GLY A 568 11.55 1.10 -18.07
C GLY A 568 11.56 1.13 -16.54
N GLY A 569 10.45 1.50 -15.89
CA GLY A 569 10.33 1.45 -14.42
C GLY A 569 9.24 2.35 -13.85
N GLN A 570 8.99 2.26 -12.55
CA GLN A 570 8.07 3.16 -11.85
C GLN A 570 8.50 3.48 -10.41
N THR A 571 7.99 4.56 -9.87
CA THR A 571 7.87 4.73 -8.42
C THR A 571 6.60 5.52 -8.09
N CYS A 572 6.16 5.38 -6.85
CA CYS A 572 5.09 6.16 -6.26
C CYS A 572 5.55 6.63 -4.89
N LEU A 573 5.35 7.92 -4.59
CA LEU A 573 5.87 8.62 -3.42
C LEU A 573 4.75 9.50 -2.82
N PRO A 574 4.58 9.56 -1.49
CA PRO A 574 3.65 10.50 -0.85
C PRO A 574 4.16 11.92 -0.99
N VAL A 575 3.34 12.86 -1.47
CA VAL A 575 3.78 14.26 -1.68
C VAL A 575 4.17 14.91 -0.35
N SER A 576 3.43 14.65 0.72
CA SER A 576 3.69 15.11 2.08
C SER A 576 5.01 14.61 2.70
N GLU A 577 5.70 13.67 2.04
CA GLU A 577 6.96 13.05 2.50
C GLU A 577 8.14 13.39 1.57
N LEU A 578 7.90 14.07 0.43
CA LEU A 578 8.95 14.46 -0.52
C LEU A 578 9.88 15.50 0.10
N ARG A 579 11.18 15.22 0.07
CA ARG A 579 12.24 16.16 0.46
C ARG A 579 12.47 17.18 -0.67
N PRO A 580 12.43 18.51 -0.40
CA PRO A 580 12.72 19.53 -1.41
C PRO A 580 14.14 19.41 -1.98
N GLY A 581 14.42 20.10 -3.09
CA GLY A 581 15.73 20.10 -3.74
C GLY A 581 15.95 18.95 -4.72
N ILE A 582 17.20 18.69 -5.09
CA ILE A 582 17.61 17.73 -6.13
C ILE A 582 17.86 16.35 -5.49
N ARG A 583 17.08 15.32 -5.86
CA ARG A 583 17.04 14.00 -5.21
C ARG A 583 17.28 12.85 -6.18
N ALA A 584 17.89 11.77 -5.66
CA ALA A 584 17.96 10.48 -6.33
C ALA A 584 16.63 9.72 -6.15
N VAL A 585 15.99 9.34 -7.25
CA VAL A 585 14.68 8.68 -7.25
C VAL A 585 14.82 7.25 -7.80
N PRO A 586 14.97 6.23 -6.94
CA PRO A 586 15.10 4.84 -7.40
C PRO A 586 13.78 4.33 -8.01
N LEU A 587 13.90 3.56 -9.09
CA LEU A 587 12.77 2.94 -9.78
C LEU A 587 12.60 1.46 -9.41
N TYR A 588 11.40 0.96 -9.66
CA TYR A 588 10.92 -0.37 -9.27
C TYR A 588 10.28 -1.09 -10.47
N ASP A 589 10.30 -2.42 -10.42
CA ASP A 589 9.72 -3.31 -11.43
C ASP A 589 8.16 -3.32 -11.42
N LYS A 590 7.57 -4.15 -12.30
CA LYS A 590 6.11 -4.33 -12.39
C LYS A 590 5.50 -4.91 -11.08
N LYS A 591 6.29 -5.62 -10.25
CA LYS A 591 5.92 -6.35 -9.01
C LYS A 591 6.16 -5.55 -7.71
N GLY A 592 6.83 -4.39 -7.79
CA GLY A 592 7.24 -3.57 -6.65
C GLY A 592 8.61 -3.93 -6.06
N THR A 593 9.46 -4.66 -6.79
CA THR A 593 10.88 -4.88 -6.45
C THR A 593 11.70 -3.66 -6.87
N MET A 594 12.62 -3.16 -6.04
CA MET A 594 13.52 -2.09 -6.46
C MET A 594 14.53 -2.62 -7.50
N TYR A 595 14.85 -1.81 -8.51
CA TYR A 595 16.00 -2.05 -9.38
C TYR A 595 17.31 -1.75 -8.62
N LYS A 596 18.43 -2.34 -9.04
CA LYS A 596 19.72 -2.18 -8.35
C LYS A 596 20.39 -0.87 -8.73
N SER A 597 20.32 -0.53 -10.02
CA SER A 597 21.01 0.61 -10.61
C SER A 597 20.06 1.69 -11.12
N VAL A 598 18.82 1.33 -11.53
CA VAL A 598 17.92 2.26 -12.22
C VAL A 598 17.37 3.35 -11.29
N ARG A 599 17.66 4.60 -11.63
CA ARG A 599 17.28 5.80 -10.86
C ARG A 599 17.18 7.04 -11.74
N LEU A 600 16.32 7.98 -11.32
CA LEU A 600 16.21 9.31 -11.92
C LEU A 600 16.84 10.36 -11.01
N LEU A 601 17.36 11.44 -11.60
CA LEU A 601 17.66 12.68 -10.88
C LEU A 601 16.51 13.66 -11.08
N MET A 602 15.92 14.12 -9.98
CA MET A 602 14.72 14.97 -10.03
C MET A 602 14.79 16.10 -9.01
N GLN A 603 14.24 17.28 -9.33
CA GLN A 603 14.08 18.36 -8.38
C GLN A 603 12.64 18.46 -7.88
N PHE A 604 12.45 18.63 -6.58
CA PHE A 604 11.16 18.95 -5.96
C PHE A 604 11.21 20.36 -5.36
N LYS A 605 10.31 21.24 -5.76
CA LYS A 605 10.10 22.55 -5.11
C LYS A 605 8.65 22.65 -4.67
N PHE A 606 8.42 23.24 -3.50
CA PHE A 606 7.09 23.59 -3.03
C PHE A 606 6.95 25.11 -3.05
N VAL A 607 5.85 25.60 -3.59
CA VAL A 607 5.51 27.02 -3.77
C VAL A 607 4.12 27.27 -3.20
#